data_AF-A0A959GY26-F1
#
_entry.id   AF-A0A959GY26-F1
#
_cell.length_a   1.000
_cell.length_b   1.000
_cell.length_c   1.000
_cell.angle_alpha   90.00
_cell.angle_beta   90.00
_cell.angle_gamma   90.00
#
_symmetry.space_group_name_H-M   'P 1'
#
loop_
_entity.id
_entity.type
_entity.pdbx_description
1 polymer ?
#
loop_
_entity_poly.entity_id
_entity_poly.type
_entity_poly.pdbx_seq_one_letter_code
_entity_poly.pdbx_strand_id
1 'polypeptide(L)' 'DNLQCLELLRQHGITANMAGQKLNLGSIGREEAARINTLLAGQGVKVYALEWARKSLEQLFFEITNTADAL' A
#
# COMPACT_ATOMS: atom_id res chain seq x y z
N ASP A 1 -0.26 5.69 15.14
CA ASP A 1 -0.36 6.92 14.32
C ASP A 1 -0.05 6.55 12.87
N ASN A 2 -0.91 6.93 11.92
CA ASN A 2 -0.74 6.55 10.51
C ASN A 2 0.43 7.26 9.85
N LEU A 3 0.78 8.47 10.32
CA LEU A 3 1.95 9.21 9.84
C LEU A 3 3.24 8.48 10.19
N GLN A 4 3.38 8.04 11.45
CA GLN A 4 4.52 7.23 11.89
C GLN A 4 4.63 5.91 11.12
N CYS A 5 3.50 5.26 10.84
CA CYS A 5 3.46 4.04 10.03
C CYS A 5 3.94 4.30 8.59
N LEU A 6 3.50 5.40 7.97
CA LEU A 6 3.94 5.80 6.63
C LEU A 6 5.45 6.12 6.59
N GLU A 7 5.98 6.79 7.61
CA GLU A 7 7.41 7.05 7.73
C GLU A 7 8.23 5.78 7.88
N LEU A 8 7.78 4.83 8.71
CA LEU A 8 8.41 3.52 8.86
C LEU A 8 8.44 2.75 7.54
N LEU A 9 7.30 2.70 6.83
CA LEU A 9 7.24 2.05 5.52
C LEU A 9 8.22 2.70 4.53
N ARG A 10 8.30 4.04 4.52
CA ARG A 10 9.24 4.78 3.66
C ARG A 10 10.70 4.50 4.00
N GLN A 11 11.06 4.39 5.29
CA GLN A 11 12.43 4.05 5.72
C GLN A 11 12.85 2.65 5.24
N HIS A 12 11.89 1.75 5.08
CA HIS A 12 12.11 0.40 4.55
C HIS A 12 11.93 0.30 3.02
N GLY A 13 11.85 1.44 2.32
CA GLY A 13 11.73 1.49 0.86
C GLY A 13 10.36 1.06 0.34
N ILE A 14 9.34 0.97 1.21
CA ILE A 14 7.99 0.56 0.84
C ILE A 14 7.17 1.81 0.53
N THR A 15 6.70 1.91 -0.71
CA THR A 15 5.81 2.99 -1.12
C THR A 15 4.39 2.71 -0.64
N ALA A 16 3.90 3.54 0.27
CA ALA A 16 2.52 3.58 0.70
C ALA A 16 1.96 4.99 0.53
N ASN A 17 0.67 5.10 0.24
CA ASN A 17 -0.05 6.36 0.26
C ASN A 17 -1.09 6.35 1.39
N MET A 18 -1.40 7.54 1.90
CA MET A 18 -2.45 7.70 2.89
C MET A 18 -3.76 8.04 2.18
N ALA A 19 -4.80 7.26 2.45
CA ALA A 19 -6.16 7.48 1.96
C ALA A 19 -7.10 7.59 3.16
N GLY A 20 -7.27 8.81 3.66
CA GLY A 20 -8.00 9.06 4.91
C GLY A 20 -7.32 8.36 6.09
N GLN A 21 -8.02 7.43 6.73
CA GLN A 21 -7.50 6.65 7.86
C GLN A 21 -6.83 5.33 7.46
N LYS A 22 -6.73 5.04 6.16
CA LYS A 22 -6.10 3.82 5.64
C LYS A 22 -4.76 4.16 4.96
N LEU A 23 -3.85 3.20 4.94
CA LEU A 23 -2.62 3.24 4.15
C LEU A 23 -2.81 2.25 2.99
N ASN A 24 -2.71 2.71 1.74
CA ASN A 24 -2.69 1.79 0.61
C ASN A 24 -1.26 1.55 0.16
N LEU A 25 -0.99 0.27 -0.10
CA LEU A 25 0.28 -0.21 -0.60
C LEU A 25 0.07 -0.61 -2.06
N GLY A 26 0.93 -0.12 -2.96
CA GLY A 26 0.86 -0.45 -4.38
C GLY A 26 1.38 -1.86 -4.65
N SER A 27 0.64 -2.66 -5.42
CA SER A 27 1.08 -3.91 -6.07
C SER A 27 1.99 -4.82 -5.23
N ILE A 28 1.62 -5.10 -3.98
CA ILE A 28 2.33 -6.04 -3.12
C ILE A 28 1.72 -7.44 -3.18
N GLY A 29 2.58 -8.46 -3.26
CA GLY A 29 2.19 -9.87 -3.16
C GLY A 29 1.87 -10.30 -1.72
N ARG A 30 1.31 -11.49 -1.54
CA ARG A 30 0.97 -12.07 -0.22
C ARG A 30 2.17 -12.17 0.72
N GLU A 31 3.31 -12.62 0.21
CA GLU A 31 4.54 -12.77 1.00
C GLU A 31 5.07 -11.42 1.48
N GLU A 32 5.07 -10.43 0.58
CA GLU A 32 5.50 -9.06 0.91
C GLU A 32 4.59 -8.42 1.95
N ALA A 33 3.27 -8.60 1.83
CA ALA A 33 2.32 -8.11 2.83
C ALA A 33 2.54 -8.76 4.21
N ALA A 34 2.84 -10.06 4.26
CA ALA A 34 3.17 -10.74 5.51
C ALA A 34 4.44 -10.16 6.14
N ARG A 35 5.48 -9.92 5.32
CA ARG A 35 6.74 -9.31 5.75
C ARG A 35 6.54 -7.91 6.31
N ILE A 36 5.74 -7.08 5.63
CA ILE A 36 5.37 -5.74 6.09
C ILE A 36 4.63 -5.81 7.43
N ASN A 37 3.68 -6.73 7.56
CA ASN A 37 2.93 -6.89 8.80
C ASN A 37 3.84 -7.27 9.97
N THR A 38 4.79 -8.18 9.77
CA THR A 38 5.81 -8.52 10.78
C THR A 38 6.69 -7.33 11.14
N LEU A 39 7.11 -6.56 10.14
CA LEU A 39 7.92 -5.36 10.34
C LEU A 39 7.20 -4.31 11.19
N LEU A 40 5.94 -4.02 10.85
CA LEU A 40 5.09 -3.09 11.60
C LEU A 40 4.87 -3.57 13.04
N ALA A 41 4.59 -4.87 13.23
CA ALA A 41 4.43 -5.46 14.56
C ALA A 41 5.72 -5.34 15.40
N GLY A 42 6.89 -5.56 14.80
CA GLY A 42 8.20 -5.40 15.45
C GLY A 42 8.49 -3.96 15.90
N GLN A 43 7.86 -2.96 15.26
CA GLN A 43 7.93 -1.54 15.62
C GLN A 43 6.78 -1.10 16.55
N GLY A 44 5.98 -2.04 17.06
CA GLY A 44 4.84 -1.75 17.93
C GLY A 44 3.61 -1.19 17.22
N VAL A 45 3.59 -1.20 15.89
CA VAL A 45 2.44 -0.76 15.08
C VAL A 45 1.46 -1.92 14.93
N LYS A 46 0.22 -1.71 15.39
CA LYS A 46 -0.87 -2.70 15.24
C LYS A 46 -1.62 -2.47 13.93
N VAL A 47 -1.65 -3.49 13.08
CA VAL A 47 -2.48 -3.53 11.88
C VAL A 47 -3.84 -4.14 12.25
N TYR A 48 -4.91 -3.35 12.17
CA TYR A 48 -6.26 -3.77 12.56
C TYR A 48 -7.01 -4.49 11.45
N ALA A 49 -6.74 -4.12 10.19
CA ALA A 49 -7.38 -4.68 9.02
C ALA A 49 -6.41 -4.66 7.84
N LEU A 50 -6.44 -5.73 7.05
CA LEU A 50 -5.69 -5.84 5.80
C LEU A 50 -6.68 -6.22 4.69
N GLU A 51 -6.89 -5.31 3.75
CA GLU A 51 -7.84 -5.47 2.64
C GLU A 51 -7.07 -5.67 1.33
N TRP A 52 -7.39 -6.74 0.61
CA TRP A 52 -6.82 -7.02 -0.71
C TRP A 52 -7.67 -6.38 -1.80
N ALA A 53 -7.29 -5.18 -2.25
CA ALA A 53 -7.91 -4.55 -3.41
C ALA A 53 -7.25 -5.07 -4.69
N ARG A 54 -7.84 -6.09 -5.32
CA ARG A 54 -7.43 -6.52 -6.65
C ARG A 54 -8.10 -5.62 -7.69
N LYS A 55 -7.29 -4.85 -8.44
CA LYS A 55 -7.81 -4.13 -9.60
C LYS A 55 -8.17 -5.13 -10.70
N SER A 56 -9.31 -4.91 -11.36
CA SER A 56 -9.68 -5.69 -12.54
C SER A 56 -8.77 -5.32 -13.73
N LEU A 57 -8.75 -6.18 -14.75
CA LEU A 57 -8.04 -5.89 -16.00
C LEU A 57 -8.58 -4.61 -16.66
N GLU A 58 -9.90 -4.38 -16.61
CA GLU A 58 -10.49 -3.15 -17.14
C GLU A 58 -10.03 -1.91 -16.36
N GLN A 59 -9.93 -2.00 -15.02
CA GLN A 59 -9.45 -0.89 -14.19
C GLN A 59 -7.98 -0.58 -14.46
N LEU A 60 -7.14 -1.61 -14.62
CA LEU A 60 -5.73 -1.44 -14.97
C LEU A 60 -5.59 -0.82 -16.36
N PHE A 61 -6.37 -1.30 -17.33
CA PHE A 61 -6.36 -0.76 -18.69
C PHE A 61 -6.78 0.71 -18.71
N PHE A 62 -7.85 1.07 -17.98
CA PHE A 62 -8.35 2.44 -17.89
C PHE A 62 -7.32 3.41 -17.28
N GLU A 63 -6.59 2.98 -16.25
CA GLU A 63 -5.51 3.79 -15.67
C GLU A 63 -4.37 4.01 -16.66
N ILE A 64 -3.98 2.99 -17.42
CA ILE A 64 -2.92 3.09 -18.43
C ILE A 64 -3.35 4.04 -19.56
N THR A 65 -4.58 3.91 -20.08
CA THR A 65 -5.08 4.77 -21.16
C THR A 65 -5.27 6.22 -20.73
N ASN A 66 -5.80 6.46 -19.52
CA ASN A 66 -5.96 7.85 -19.03
C ASN A 66 -4.65 8.53 -18.66
N THR A 67 -3.63 7.77 -18.26
CA THR A 67 -2.30 8.34 -18.03
C THR A 67 -1.60 8.67 -19.35
N ALA A 68 -1.94 7.96 -20.44
CA ALA A 68 -1.41 8.21 -21.78
C ALA A 68 -2.03 9.46 -22.45
N ASP A 69 -3.28 9.82 -22.14
CA ASP A 69 -3.94 11.04 -22.66
C ASP A 69 -3.52 12.34 -21.94
N ALA A 70 -2.75 12.25 -20.85
CA ALA A 70 -2.31 13.40 -20.05
C ALA A 70 -0.90 13.92 -20.41
N LEU A 71 -0.31 13.45 -21.52
CA LEU A 71 0.99 13.85 -22.07
C LEU A 71 0.83 14.50 -23.45
#